data_AF-A0A4S3MJZ7-F1
#
_entry.id   AF-A0A4S3MJZ7-F1
#
_cell.length_a   1.000
_cell.length_b   1.000
_cell.length_c   1.000
_cell.angle_alpha   90.00
_cell.angle_beta   90.00
_cell.angle_gamma   90.00
#
_symmetry.space_group_name_H-M   'P 1'
#
loop_
_entity.id
_entity.type
_entity.pdbx_description
1 polymer ?
#
loop_
_entity_poly.entity_id
_entity_poly.type
_entity_poly.pdbx_seq_one_letter_code
_entity_poly.pdbx_strand_id
1 'polypeptide(L)'
;MRCWTTWRMRPNPKRFDGSRRRDSLSSKETGAACVTPETARKLRKEIAMSKPLLTVALSLSLVGMSCTQAASDPTVPPEYLAPEWMLVAIDGQAFGARATIDFSEPGRVTGEAPCNRWFAGQPGTLPDLKITGIGATRMACPDLGAEQAFFEALEQMTRAEITGPVNMTLTGEKGGTMEFVRPLN
;
A
#
# COMPACT_ATOMS: atom_id res chain seq x y z
N MET A 1 13.58 44.36 -17.05
CA MET A 1 14.34 44.79 -15.85
C MET A 1 14.23 43.71 -14.78
N ARG A 2 15.37 43.27 -14.25
CA ARG A 2 15.53 42.16 -13.30
C ARG A 2 15.11 42.59 -11.88
N CYS A 3 14.55 41.69 -11.09
CA CYS A 3 14.66 41.79 -9.64
C CYS A 3 14.87 40.38 -9.05
N TRP A 4 16.12 40.08 -8.72
CA TRP A 4 16.52 39.00 -7.83
C TRP A 4 16.57 39.57 -6.43
N THR A 5 15.95 38.92 -5.45
CA THR A 5 16.20 39.21 -4.03
C THR A 5 16.62 37.92 -3.35
N THR A 6 17.92 37.78 -3.21
CA THR A 6 18.60 36.76 -2.40
C THR A 6 18.41 37.10 -0.91
N TRP A 7 17.90 36.17 -0.11
CA TRP A 7 18.02 36.23 1.35
C TRP A 7 18.98 35.14 1.82
N ARG A 8 20.16 35.59 2.23
CA ARG A 8 21.21 34.80 2.87
C ARG A 8 21.26 35.26 4.33
N MET A 9 20.83 34.45 5.29
CA MET A 9 21.16 34.63 6.72
C MET A 9 21.14 33.27 7.45
N ARG A 10 22.34 32.73 7.67
CA ARG A 10 22.76 31.91 8.83
C ARG A 10 24.00 32.62 9.38
N PRO A 11 24.52 32.37 10.60
CA PRO A 11 24.06 31.53 11.72
C PRO A 11 24.15 32.25 13.10
N ASN A 12 23.77 31.62 14.22
CA ASN A 12 24.61 31.65 15.44
C ASN A 12 24.24 30.54 16.45
N PRO A 13 25.20 29.82 17.06
CA PRO A 13 24.94 28.74 18.01
C PRO A 13 25.37 29.04 19.47
N LYS A 14 24.85 28.20 20.38
CA LYS A 14 25.31 27.83 21.74
C LYS A 14 25.04 28.80 22.90
N ARG A 15 24.41 28.29 23.97
CA ARG A 15 25.08 27.76 25.19
C ARG A 15 24.05 27.39 26.29
N PHE A 16 24.41 26.34 27.07
CA PHE A 16 24.29 26.11 28.53
C PHE A 16 23.07 26.70 29.28
N ASP A 17 22.42 26.03 30.23
CA ASP A 17 22.97 25.32 31.40
C ASP A 17 21.83 24.54 32.08
N GLY A 18 22.18 23.45 32.77
CA GLY A 18 21.24 22.72 33.61
C GLY A 18 21.08 23.38 34.98
N SER A 19 19.85 23.55 35.46
CA SER A 19 19.61 23.51 36.90
C SER A 19 18.16 23.18 37.24
N ARG A 20 18.06 22.33 38.24
CA ARG A 20 16.90 21.79 38.91
C ARG A 20 16.19 22.92 39.68
N ARG A 21 14.91 23.21 39.40
CA ARG A 21 14.00 23.81 40.39
C ARG A 21 12.62 23.16 40.34
N ARG A 22 12.14 22.88 41.54
CA ARG A 22 10.88 22.27 41.90
C ARG A 22 10.05 23.45 42.40
N ASP A 23 9.03 23.87 41.68
CA ASP A 23 8.09 24.87 42.15
C ASP A 23 6.65 24.39 41.89
N SER A 24 6.01 24.07 43.01
CA SER A 24 4.58 23.96 43.23
C SER A 24 3.90 25.35 43.22
N LEU A 25 2.57 25.36 43.03
CA LEU A 25 1.59 26.48 43.01
C LEU A 25 1.15 26.82 41.58
N SER A 26 -0.08 27.20 41.25
CA SER A 26 -1.40 27.22 41.89
C SER A 26 -2.34 27.86 40.85
N SER A 27 -3.56 27.33 40.70
CA SER A 27 -4.79 27.88 40.08
C SER A 27 -4.74 28.97 39.00
N LYS A 28 -5.41 28.67 37.87
CA LYS A 28 -6.59 29.37 37.30
C LYS A 28 -6.92 28.74 35.94
N GLU A 29 -7.83 27.77 35.89
CA GLU A 29 -9.23 27.95 35.49
C GLU A 29 -9.44 28.82 34.24
N THR A 30 -9.77 28.19 33.12
CA THR A 30 -10.84 28.63 32.20
C THR A 30 -11.10 27.54 31.16
N GLY A 31 -12.37 27.16 30.97
CA GLY A 31 -12.81 26.47 29.75
C GLY A 31 -13.44 25.09 29.93
N ALA A 32 -14.38 24.93 30.88
CA ALA A 32 -15.36 23.86 30.80
C ALA A 32 -16.25 24.09 29.56
N ALA A 33 -16.05 23.30 28.51
CA ALA A 33 -17.04 23.18 27.44
C ALA A 33 -18.09 22.15 27.88
N CYS A 34 -19.25 22.65 28.28
CA CYS A 34 -20.43 21.86 28.57
C CYS A 34 -20.80 21.00 27.35
N VAL A 35 -20.86 19.68 27.57
CA VAL A 35 -21.55 18.75 26.68
C VAL A 35 -23.04 18.93 26.93
N THR A 36 -23.76 19.52 25.96
CA THR A 36 -25.22 19.54 25.95
C THR A 36 -25.76 18.29 25.25
N PRO A 37 -26.64 17.50 25.89
CA PRO A 37 -27.36 16.43 25.25
C PRO A 37 -28.79 16.86 24.93
N GLU A 38 -29.06 17.42 23.73
CA GLU A 38 -30.44 17.67 23.29
C GLU A 38 -30.64 17.31 21.81
N THR A 39 -31.23 16.13 21.61
CA THR A 39 -32.46 15.91 20.83
C THR A 39 -32.62 16.63 19.48
N ALA A 40 -32.33 15.92 18.39
CA ALA A 40 -33.01 16.12 17.11
C ALA A 40 -33.28 14.78 16.40
N ARG A 41 -34.32 14.12 16.91
CA ARG A 41 -35.09 13.02 16.33
C ARG A 41 -35.55 13.38 14.92
N LYS A 42 -34.79 13.04 13.87
CA LYS A 42 -35.27 13.17 12.48
C LYS A 42 -36.02 11.91 12.07
N LEU A 43 -37.32 12.01 12.29
CA LEU A 43 -38.42 11.14 11.86
C LEU A 43 -38.12 10.40 10.55
N ARG A 44 -37.87 9.09 10.65
CA ARG A 44 -37.99 8.16 9.52
C ARG A 44 -39.47 8.06 9.21
N LYS A 45 -39.87 8.62 8.06
CA LYS A 45 -41.22 8.53 7.52
C LYS A 45 -41.66 7.07 7.43
N GLU A 46 -42.74 6.80 8.14
CA GLU A 46 -43.76 5.77 7.89
C GLU A 46 -43.83 5.35 6.41
N ILE A 47 -43.57 4.09 6.12
CA ILE A 47 -44.15 3.42 4.94
C ILE A 47 -44.92 2.22 5.49
N ALA A 48 -46.22 2.47 5.64
CA ALA A 48 -47.22 1.54 6.11
C ALA A 48 -47.21 0.25 5.27
N MET A 49 -47.12 -0.88 5.97
CA MET A 49 -47.68 -2.13 5.50
C MET A 49 -49.20 -1.99 5.42
N SER A 50 -49.77 -2.11 4.22
CA SER A 50 -51.19 -2.42 4.03
C SER A 50 -51.37 -3.27 2.77
N LYS A 51 -51.81 -4.52 2.99
CA LYS A 51 -52.25 -5.53 1.98
C LYS A 51 -53.71 -5.19 1.56
N PRO A 52 -54.33 -5.68 0.44
CA PRO A 52 -54.26 -7.07 -0.05
C PRO A 52 -54.53 -7.36 -1.57
N LEU A 53 -54.30 -8.64 -1.93
CA LEU A 53 -54.94 -9.53 -2.94
C LEU A 53 -55.43 -9.04 -4.35
N LEU A 54 -54.94 -9.80 -5.35
CA LEU A 54 -55.55 -10.21 -6.65
C LEU A 54 -55.70 -9.19 -7.81
N THR A 55 -54.83 -9.29 -8.82
CA THR A 55 -55.22 -9.25 -10.25
C THR A 55 -54.17 -9.96 -11.12
N VAL A 56 -54.65 -10.70 -12.12
CA VAL A 56 -53.91 -11.59 -13.05
C VAL A 56 -53.64 -10.86 -14.38
N ALA A 57 -52.56 -11.30 -15.06
CA ALA A 57 -52.18 -11.10 -16.47
C ALA A 57 -51.52 -9.75 -16.88
N LEU A 58 -50.28 -9.79 -17.39
CA LEU A 58 -49.97 -9.93 -18.82
C LEU A 58 -48.44 -9.77 -19.02
N SER A 59 -47.87 -10.67 -19.83
CA SER A 59 -46.45 -10.83 -20.14
C SER A 59 -45.75 -9.60 -20.74
N LEU A 60 -44.54 -9.27 -20.25
CA LEU A 60 -43.51 -8.63 -21.06
C LEU A 60 -42.12 -9.16 -20.67
N SER A 61 -41.52 -9.89 -21.60
CA SER A 61 -40.21 -10.54 -21.49
C SER A 61 -39.10 -9.54 -21.16
N LEU A 62 -38.45 -9.70 -20.01
CA LEU A 62 -37.06 -9.29 -19.82
C LEU A 62 -36.20 -10.55 -19.87
N VAL A 63 -35.59 -10.80 -21.04
CA VAL A 63 -34.51 -11.78 -21.17
C VAL A 63 -33.33 -11.25 -20.34
N GLY A 64 -33.09 -11.86 -19.19
CA GLY A 64 -31.90 -11.60 -18.38
C GLY A 64 -30.67 -12.01 -19.17
N MET A 65 -29.96 -11.01 -19.71
CA MET A 65 -28.63 -11.20 -20.29
C MET A 65 -27.66 -11.52 -19.15
N SER A 66 -27.56 -12.81 -18.82
CA SER A 66 -26.62 -13.32 -17.82
C SER A 66 -25.22 -13.18 -18.42
N CYS A 67 -24.46 -12.17 -17.99
CA CYS A 67 -23.04 -12.08 -18.28
C CYS A 67 -22.33 -13.18 -17.50
N THR A 68 -22.11 -14.33 -18.14
CA THR A 68 -21.10 -15.30 -17.71
C THR A 68 -19.73 -14.64 -17.87
N GLN A 69 -19.24 -14.02 -16.81
CA GLN A 69 -17.86 -13.56 -16.75
C GLN A 69 -16.99 -14.81 -16.62
N ALA A 70 -16.32 -15.19 -17.71
CA ALA A 70 -15.29 -16.22 -17.66
C ALA A 70 -14.18 -15.69 -16.76
N ALA A 71 -14.05 -16.29 -15.56
CA ALA A 71 -12.88 -16.06 -14.72
C ALA A 71 -11.66 -16.51 -15.51
N SER A 72 -10.80 -15.56 -15.89
CA SER A 72 -9.53 -15.85 -16.53
C SER A 72 -8.66 -16.59 -15.52
N ASP A 73 -8.13 -17.75 -15.88
CA ASP A 73 -7.13 -18.44 -15.08
C ASP A 73 -5.90 -17.52 -14.94
N PRO A 74 -5.38 -17.26 -13.73
CA PRO A 74 -4.15 -16.50 -13.59
C PRO A 74 -3.07 -17.13 -14.48
N THR A 75 -2.65 -16.38 -15.49
CA THR A 75 -1.55 -16.77 -16.39
C THR A 75 -0.49 -15.69 -16.29
N VAL A 76 0.75 -16.12 -16.07
CA VAL A 76 1.91 -15.23 -15.97
C VAL A 76 2.49 -15.06 -17.38
N PRO A 77 2.64 -13.83 -17.90
CA PRO A 77 3.22 -13.62 -19.22
C PRO A 77 4.69 -14.07 -19.24
N PRO A 78 5.18 -14.65 -20.36
CA PRO A 78 6.52 -15.25 -20.44
C PRO A 78 7.68 -14.32 -20.08
N GLU A 79 7.53 -13.02 -20.31
CA GLU A 79 8.56 -12.03 -19.98
C GLU A 79 8.82 -11.90 -18.46
N TYR A 80 7.82 -12.20 -17.61
CA TYR A 80 7.96 -12.19 -16.15
C TYR A 80 8.49 -13.51 -15.60
N LEU A 81 8.50 -14.57 -16.40
CA LEU A 81 9.04 -15.88 -16.04
C LEU A 81 10.56 -15.82 -16.07
N ALA A 82 11.12 -15.38 -14.94
CA ALA A 82 12.54 -15.48 -14.64
C ALA A 82 12.69 -16.29 -13.34
N PRO A 83 13.75 -17.11 -13.21
CA PRO A 83 13.96 -17.91 -12.00
C PRO A 83 14.06 -17.05 -10.73
N GLU A 84 14.62 -15.84 -10.83
CA GLU A 84 14.54 -14.82 -9.80
C GLU A 84 14.79 -13.42 -10.38
N TRP A 85 14.04 -12.43 -9.89
CA TRP A 85 14.30 -11.01 -10.07
C TRP A 85 14.98 -10.47 -8.82
N MET A 86 16.20 -9.94 -8.93
CA MET A 86 16.98 -9.44 -7.80
C MET A 86 16.79 -7.93 -7.65
N LEU A 87 16.45 -7.49 -6.44
CA LEU A 87 16.29 -6.07 -6.12
C LEU A 87 17.64 -5.35 -6.17
N VAL A 88 17.69 -4.20 -6.82
CA VAL A 88 18.88 -3.35 -6.90
C VAL A 88 18.67 -1.99 -6.25
N ALA A 89 17.46 -1.44 -6.29
CA ALA A 89 17.17 -0.13 -5.70
C ALA A 89 15.72 0.00 -5.23
N ILE A 90 15.51 0.84 -4.21
CA ILE A 90 14.21 1.33 -3.76
C ILE A 90 14.27 2.86 -3.78
N ASP A 91 13.32 3.50 -4.47
CA ASP A 91 13.23 4.96 -4.63
C ASP A 91 14.56 5.60 -5.09
N GLY A 92 15.27 4.92 -6.00
CA GLY A 92 16.57 5.34 -6.52
C GLY A 92 17.74 5.21 -5.53
N GLN A 93 17.52 4.65 -4.34
CA GLN A 93 18.58 4.30 -3.39
C GLN A 93 18.98 2.83 -3.55
N ALA A 94 20.27 2.57 -3.71
CA ALA A 94 20.78 1.21 -3.85
C ALA A 94 20.45 0.37 -2.61
N PHE A 95 19.88 -0.81 -2.83
CA PHE A 95 19.53 -1.73 -1.75
C PHE A 95 20.73 -2.62 -1.44
N GLY A 96 21.31 -2.46 -0.25
CA GLY A 96 22.59 -3.08 0.12
C GLY A 96 22.53 -4.56 0.54
N ALA A 97 21.35 -5.18 0.52
CA ALA A 97 21.14 -6.57 0.90
C ALA A 97 20.51 -7.36 -0.26
N ARG A 98 20.58 -8.70 -0.22
CA ARG A 98 19.92 -9.53 -1.23
C ARG A 98 18.42 -9.60 -0.93
N ALA A 99 17.60 -9.21 -1.91
CA ALA A 99 16.17 -9.48 -1.91
C ALA A 99 15.73 -9.86 -3.33
N THR A 100 14.77 -10.78 -3.43
CA THR A 100 14.33 -11.35 -4.70
C THR A 100 12.81 -11.47 -4.78
N ILE A 101 12.32 -11.51 -6.02
CA ILE A 101 10.93 -11.74 -6.40
C ILE A 101 10.89 -12.81 -7.49
N ASP A 102 9.93 -13.73 -7.39
CA ASP A 102 9.63 -14.76 -8.37
C ASP A 102 8.11 -14.79 -8.63
N PHE A 103 7.75 -14.64 -9.91
CA PHE A 103 6.39 -14.66 -10.43
C PHE A 103 6.04 -15.98 -11.14
N SER A 104 6.89 -17.01 -11.08
CA SER A 104 6.72 -18.26 -11.84
C SER A 104 5.44 -19.04 -11.49
N GLU A 105 4.90 -18.83 -10.29
CA GLU A 105 3.67 -19.45 -9.82
C GLU A 105 2.46 -18.52 -10.05
N PRO A 106 1.48 -18.86 -10.89
CA PRO A 106 0.34 -17.99 -11.12
C PRO A 106 -0.50 -17.77 -9.87
N GLY A 107 -0.95 -16.53 -9.65
CA GLY A 107 -1.74 -16.17 -8.48
C GLY A 107 -0.91 -15.95 -7.21
N ARG A 108 0.41 -16.17 -7.26
CA ARG A 108 1.31 -16.11 -6.11
C ARG A 108 2.62 -15.41 -6.48
N VAL A 109 3.25 -14.79 -5.49
CA VAL A 109 4.60 -14.25 -5.59
C VAL A 109 5.39 -14.83 -4.45
N THR A 110 6.61 -15.25 -4.73
CA THR A 110 7.53 -15.72 -3.71
C THR A 110 8.87 -15.03 -3.85
N GLY A 111 9.72 -15.17 -2.84
CA GLY A 111 11.08 -14.68 -2.94
C GLY A 111 11.85 -14.86 -1.65
N GLU A 112 13.04 -14.30 -1.66
CA GLU A 112 13.90 -14.20 -0.49
C GLU A 112 14.03 -12.72 -0.11
N ALA A 113 13.80 -12.40 1.14
CA ALA A 113 14.14 -11.12 1.73
C ALA A 113 15.49 -11.28 2.44
N PRO A 114 16.12 -10.18 2.92
CA PRO A 114 17.45 -10.24 3.52
C PRO A 114 17.63 -11.23 4.67
N CYS A 115 16.58 -11.55 5.43
CA CYS A 115 16.62 -12.53 6.52
C CYS A 115 15.72 -13.74 6.27
N ASN A 116 14.53 -13.52 5.71
CA ASN A 116 13.48 -14.53 5.62
C ASN A 116 13.06 -14.80 4.18
N ARG A 117 12.67 -16.05 3.93
CA ARG A 117 11.89 -16.38 2.74
C ARG A 117 10.48 -15.85 2.91
N TRP A 118 9.89 -15.35 1.84
CA TRP A 118 8.57 -14.72 1.88
C TRP A 118 7.70 -15.16 0.71
N PHE A 119 6.41 -14.91 0.86
CA PHE A 119 5.39 -15.19 -0.14
C PHE A 119 4.22 -14.23 0.04
N ALA A 120 3.49 -14.01 -1.05
CA ALA A 120 2.27 -13.21 -1.06
C ALA A 120 1.33 -13.73 -2.16
N GLY A 121 0.04 -13.41 -2.05
CA GLY A 121 -0.92 -13.60 -3.14
C GLY A 121 -0.81 -12.49 -4.18
N GLN A 122 -0.92 -12.84 -5.45
CA GLN A 122 -1.02 -11.94 -6.59
C GLN A 122 -2.25 -12.31 -7.43
N PRO A 123 -3.47 -11.95 -6.98
CA PRO A 123 -4.70 -12.26 -7.71
C PRO A 123 -4.87 -11.46 -9.01
N GLY A 124 -3.99 -10.47 -9.28
CA GLY A 124 -3.99 -9.68 -10.50
C GLY A 124 -3.27 -10.37 -11.66
N THR A 125 -3.40 -9.79 -12.85
CA THR A 125 -2.63 -10.19 -14.04
C THR A 125 -1.56 -9.14 -14.30
N LEU A 126 -0.30 -9.55 -14.37
CA LEU A 126 0.81 -8.66 -14.72
C LEU A 126 0.53 -8.03 -16.09
N PRO A 127 0.77 -6.72 -16.29
CA PRO A 127 1.57 -5.80 -15.45
C PRO A 127 0.85 -5.20 -14.23
N ASP A 128 -0.44 -5.42 -14.05
CA ASP A 128 -1.17 -4.93 -12.87
C ASP A 128 -0.78 -5.76 -11.64
N LEU A 129 -0.02 -5.13 -10.74
CA LEU A 129 0.54 -5.80 -9.57
C LEU A 129 -0.39 -5.57 -8.37
N LYS A 130 -0.84 -6.65 -7.74
CA LYS A 130 -1.67 -6.60 -6.55
C LYS A 130 -1.16 -7.56 -5.50
N ILE A 131 -0.28 -7.07 -4.63
CA ILE A 131 0.26 -7.87 -3.54
C ILE A 131 -0.77 -7.97 -2.41
N THR A 132 -1.04 -9.18 -1.93
CA THR A 132 -1.98 -9.44 -0.84
C THR A 132 -1.41 -10.45 0.15
N GLY A 133 -1.57 -10.18 1.45
CA GLY A 133 -1.22 -11.12 2.51
C GLY A 133 0.26 -11.54 2.50
N ILE A 134 1.18 -10.57 2.60
CA ILE A 134 2.62 -10.87 2.70
C ILE A 134 2.88 -11.69 3.97
N GLY A 135 3.49 -12.85 3.79
CA GLY A 135 3.95 -13.74 4.85
C GLY A 135 5.43 -14.05 4.68
N ALA A 136 6.14 -14.15 5.80
CA ALA A 136 7.56 -14.50 5.81
C ALA A 136 7.85 -15.52 6.93
N THR A 137 8.95 -16.24 6.80
CA THR A 137 9.49 -17.05 7.90
C THR A 137 9.90 -16.15 9.08
N ARG A 138 10.14 -16.74 10.25
CA ARG A 138 10.50 -15.99 11.48
C ARG A 138 11.91 -16.35 11.97
N MET A 139 12.90 -16.18 11.10
CA MET A 139 14.32 -16.24 11.46
C MET A 139 14.75 -14.89 12.05
N ALA A 140 15.68 -14.93 13.01
CA ALA A 140 16.29 -13.72 13.57
C ALA A 140 17.65 -13.49 12.91
N CYS A 141 17.79 -12.39 12.18
CA CYS A 141 19.04 -11.96 11.56
C CYS A 141 19.30 -10.46 11.85
N PRO A 142 20.54 -9.97 11.69
CA PRO A 142 20.85 -8.54 11.82
C PRO A 142 20.09 -7.65 10.82
N ASP A 143 19.73 -8.18 9.65
CA ASP A 143 19.18 -7.44 8.52
C ASP A 143 17.64 -7.29 8.54
N LEU A 144 16.99 -7.52 9.67
CA LEU A 144 15.53 -7.38 9.81
C LEU A 144 15.02 -5.97 9.45
N GLY A 145 15.82 -4.93 9.70
CA GLY A 145 15.46 -3.55 9.31
C GLY A 145 15.37 -3.37 7.79
N ALA A 146 16.28 -4.00 7.03
CA ALA A 146 16.26 -3.96 5.57
C ALA A 146 15.09 -4.79 5.01
N GLU A 147 14.77 -5.91 5.66
CA GLU A 147 13.60 -6.74 5.33
C GLU A 147 12.27 -5.98 5.52
N GLN A 148 12.12 -5.26 6.64
CA GLN A 148 10.94 -4.43 6.89
C GLN A 148 10.78 -3.35 5.81
N ALA A 149 11.87 -2.65 5.49
CA ALA A 149 11.87 -1.63 4.43
C ALA A 149 11.50 -2.20 3.05
N PHE A 150 11.97 -3.42 2.75
CA PHE A 150 11.60 -4.13 1.53
C PHE A 150 10.09 -4.42 1.46
N PHE A 151 9.49 -4.96 2.53
CA PHE A 151 8.06 -5.24 2.56
C PHE A 151 7.21 -3.96 2.52
N GLU A 152 7.59 -2.93 3.27
CA GLU A 152 6.90 -1.64 3.26
C GLU A 152 6.90 -0.99 1.87
N ALA A 153 7.99 -1.11 1.12
CA ALA A 153 8.05 -0.66 -0.27
C ALA A 153 7.18 -1.53 -1.17
N LEU A 154 7.27 -2.86 -1.05
CA LEU A 154 6.54 -3.82 -1.87
C LEU A 154 5.01 -3.68 -1.74
N GLU A 155 4.50 -3.41 -0.53
CA GLU A 155 3.07 -3.19 -0.27
C GLU A 155 2.50 -1.97 -1.01
N GLN A 156 3.35 -1.03 -1.39
CA GLN A 156 2.94 0.20 -2.08
C GLN A 156 2.96 0.05 -3.60
N MET A 157 3.56 -1.03 -4.13
CA MET A 157 3.69 -1.25 -5.56
C MET A 157 2.39 -1.76 -6.17
N THR A 158 2.01 -1.18 -7.30
CA THR A 158 0.75 -1.50 -7.99
C THR A 158 0.94 -1.86 -9.46
N ARG A 159 2.14 -1.71 -10.00
CA ARG A 159 2.44 -2.06 -11.39
C ARG A 159 3.83 -2.63 -11.51
N ALA A 160 3.98 -3.63 -12.38
CA ALA A 160 5.25 -4.22 -12.77
C ALA A 160 5.50 -3.96 -14.27
N GLU A 161 6.61 -3.32 -14.59
CA GLU A 161 6.99 -3.04 -15.97
C GLU A 161 8.37 -3.63 -16.27
N ILE A 162 8.47 -4.41 -17.34
CA ILE A 162 9.75 -4.93 -17.82
C ILE A 162 10.33 -3.97 -18.85
N THR A 163 11.56 -3.53 -18.62
CA THR A 163 12.31 -2.66 -19.53
C THR A 163 13.50 -3.44 -20.10
N GLY A 164 13.38 -3.83 -21.38
CA GLY A 164 14.40 -4.63 -22.05
C GLY A 164 14.46 -6.08 -21.53
N PRO A 165 15.58 -6.79 -21.75
CA PRO A 165 15.63 -8.22 -21.46
C PRO A 165 15.96 -8.57 -19.99
N VAL A 166 16.42 -7.60 -19.20
CA VAL A 166 17.01 -7.88 -17.87
C VAL A 166 16.52 -6.97 -16.76
N ASN A 167 15.82 -5.87 -17.04
CA ASN A 167 15.39 -4.95 -16.00
C ASN A 167 13.87 -5.00 -15.83
N MET A 168 13.42 -4.96 -14.58
CA MET A 168 12.03 -4.81 -14.22
C MET A 168 11.91 -3.69 -13.18
N THR A 169 10.90 -2.84 -13.33
CA THR A 169 10.59 -1.77 -12.39
C THR A 169 9.20 -2.00 -11.84
N LEU A 170 9.07 -2.00 -10.52
CA LEU A 170 7.77 -1.89 -9.87
C LEU A 170 7.50 -0.43 -9.54
N THR A 171 6.28 0.03 -9.78
CA THR A 171 5.85 1.39 -9.46
C THR A 171 4.61 1.35 -8.59
N GLY A 172 4.58 2.20 -7.56
CA GLY A 172 3.41 2.42 -6.72
C GLY A 172 2.60 3.63 -7.13
N GLU A 173 1.32 3.68 -6.74
CA GLU A 173 0.44 4.83 -7.01
C GLU A 173 0.95 6.14 -6.39
N LYS A 174 1.69 6.04 -5.28
CA LYS A 174 2.30 7.19 -4.58
C LYS A 174 3.62 7.65 -5.20
N GLY A 175 4.04 7.06 -6.33
CA GLY A 175 5.28 7.37 -7.02
C GLY A 175 6.52 6.67 -6.48
N GLY A 176 6.38 5.74 -5.54
CA GLY A 176 7.49 4.88 -5.10
C GLY A 176 7.91 3.92 -6.21
N THR A 177 9.18 3.56 -6.25
CA THR A 177 9.75 2.70 -7.29
C THR A 177 10.66 1.63 -6.69
N MET A 178 10.60 0.41 -7.22
CA MET A 178 11.56 -0.65 -6.89
C MET A 178 12.15 -1.20 -8.18
N GLU A 179 13.47 -1.20 -8.28
CA GLU A 179 14.19 -1.64 -9.48
C GLU A 179 14.77 -3.03 -9.26
N PHE A 180 14.54 -3.92 -10.23
CA PHE A 180 14.98 -5.30 -10.21
C PHE A 180 15.75 -5.65 -11.48
N VAL A 181 16.67 -6.60 -11.34
CA VAL A 181 17.42 -7.16 -12.47
C VAL A 181 17.33 -8.68 -12.48
N ARG A 182 17.29 -9.25 -13.68
CA ARG A 182 17.42 -10.70 -13.88
C ARG A 182 18.91 -11.07 -13.86
N PRO A 183 19.36 -11.93 -12.93
CA PRO A 183 20.74 -12.42 -12.94
C PRO A 183 21.02 -13.18 -14.24
N LEU A 184 22.10 -12.81 -14.93
CA LEU A 184 22.60 -13.57 -16.07
C LEU A 184 23.56 -14.63 -15.53
N ASN A 185 23.19 -15.90 -15.65
CA ASN A 185 24.03 -17.03 -15.27
C ASN A 185 24.78 -17.59 -16.48
#